data_AF-A0A2W5FJQ1-F1
#
_entry.id   AF-A0A2W5FJQ1-F1
#
_cell.length_a   1.000
_cell.length_b   1.000
_cell.length_c   1.000
_cell.angle_alpha   90.00
_cell.angle_beta   90.00
_cell.angle_gamma   90.00
#
_symmetry.space_group_name_H-M   'P 1'
#
loop_
_entity.id
_entity.type
_entity.pdbx_description
1 polymer ?
#
loop_
_entity_poly.entity_id
_entity_poly.type
_entity_poly.pdbx_seq_one_letter_code
_entity_poly.pdbx_strand_id
1 'polypeptide(L)'
;MYLASFTLTLNRSGVFAVLAIGLYFYVRNFSIKMLLSTYVGFALCALVIAAVLPLGAFDFAEQALSKRFLEDSNSSNNLQERWETITGGFQVMLQHPLGIGFTARYEELARISKIGTPHNGFMATSYASGLGFCIMSAFALFYAVFRNRKIGFFAYSAIGIIIGYQFEELNFNPVFMAHVGLALAYAAIDLDFRLFLKNTMMRILGTADTTRNREHGSVIGATHGPSPLFSDGRQS
;
A
#
# COMPACT_ATOMS: atom_id res chain seq x y z
N MET A 1 4.31 16.04 -6.87
CA MET A 1 3.68 15.32 -8.01
C MET A 1 2.16 15.32 -7.95
N TYR A 2 1.49 14.76 -6.93
CA TYR A 2 0.01 14.71 -6.91
C TYR A 2 -0.67 16.09 -6.87
N LEU A 3 -0.16 17.04 -6.08
CA LEU A 3 -0.69 18.41 -6.06
C LEU A 3 -0.51 19.13 -7.40
N ALA A 4 0.68 18.98 -8.02
CA ALA A 4 0.97 19.52 -9.35
C ALA A 4 0.14 18.83 -10.44
N SER A 5 -0.11 17.52 -10.32
CA SER A 5 -0.99 16.78 -11.19
C SER A 5 -2.43 17.27 -11.06
N PHE A 6 -2.93 17.55 -9.85
CA PHE A 6 -4.26 18.15 -9.66
C PHE A 6 -4.38 19.50 -10.35
N THR A 7 -3.43 20.41 -10.15
CA THR A 7 -3.47 21.75 -10.78
C THR A 7 -3.42 21.68 -12.31
N LEU A 8 -2.79 20.65 -12.87
CA LEU A 8 -2.66 20.47 -14.33
C LEU A 8 -3.81 19.65 -14.96
N THR A 9 -4.46 18.77 -14.19
CA THR A 9 -5.44 17.80 -14.72
C THR A 9 -6.85 17.98 -14.15
N LEU A 10 -7.02 18.81 -13.12
CA LEU A 10 -8.25 19.00 -12.34
C LEU A 10 -8.84 17.68 -11.81
N ASN A 11 -7.97 16.71 -11.56
CA ASN A 11 -8.31 15.37 -11.15
C ASN A 11 -8.63 15.26 -9.65
N ARG A 12 -9.85 14.83 -9.32
CA ARG A 12 -10.32 14.65 -7.92
C ARG A 12 -9.36 13.78 -7.09
N SER A 13 -8.75 12.76 -7.70
CA SER A 13 -7.81 11.86 -7.03
C SER A 13 -6.55 12.58 -6.52
N GLY A 14 -6.08 13.62 -7.22
CA GLY A 14 -4.85 14.33 -6.87
C GLY A 14 -4.97 15.08 -5.54
N VAL A 15 -6.11 15.72 -5.26
CA VAL A 15 -6.36 16.40 -3.97
C VAL A 15 -6.52 15.38 -2.85
N PHE A 16 -7.38 14.37 -3.06
CA PHE A 16 -7.63 13.37 -2.03
C PHE A 16 -6.36 12.56 -1.70
N ALA A 17 -5.51 12.28 -2.68
CA ALA A 17 -4.25 11.58 -2.45
C ALA A 17 -3.30 12.41 -1.59
N VAL A 18 -3.16 13.71 -1.88
CA VAL A 18 -2.33 14.62 -1.06
C VAL A 18 -2.86 14.72 0.36
N LEU A 19 -4.17 14.88 0.53
CA LEU A 19 -4.80 14.97 1.86
C LEU A 19 -4.62 13.66 2.64
N ALA A 20 -4.87 12.51 2.03
CA ALA A 20 -4.73 11.21 2.67
C ALA A 20 -3.28 10.90 3.06
N ILE A 21 -2.33 11.18 2.16
CA ILE A 21 -0.89 11.05 2.43
C ILE A 21 -0.48 11.98 3.57
N GLY A 22 -0.88 13.25 3.49
CA GLY A 22 -0.59 14.27 4.49
C GLY A 22 -1.11 13.85 5.86
N LEU A 23 -2.40 13.51 5.97
CA LEU A 23 -3.02 13.06 7.20
C LEU A 23 -2.34 11.80 7.76
N TYR A 24 -2.05 10.82 6.92
CA TYR A 24 -1.39 9.59 7.33
C TYR A 24 -0.01 9.85 7.95
N PHE A 25 0.83 10.66 7.28
CA PHE A 25 2.16 10.99 7.83
C PHE A 25 2.08 11.92 9.03
N TYR A 26 1.06 12.79 9.09
CA TYR A 26 0.79 13.69 10.21
C TYR A 26 0.44 12.91 11.47
N VAL A 27 -0.52 11.99 11.39
CA VAL A 27 -0.91 11.14 12.53
C VAL A 27 0.25 10.26 12.97
N ARG A 28 0.98 9.70 12.01
CA ARG A 28 2.07 8.76 12.31
C ARG A 28 3.29 9.39 12.97
N ASN A 29 3.64 10.61 12.56
CA ASN A 29 4.82 11.32 13.07
C ASN A 29 4.39 12.49 13.99
N PHE A 30 3.23 12.35 14.63
CA PHE A 30 2.66 13.41 15.44
C PHE A 30 3.63 13.84 16.53
N SER A 31 3.86 15.15 16.61
CA SER A 31 4.61 15.78 17.69
C SER A 31 4.06 17.16 17.97
N ILE A 32 4.19 17.63 19.20
CA ILE A 32 3.75 18.98 19.60
C ILE A 32 4.46 20.06 18.77
N LYS A 33 5.75 19.85 18.43
CA LYS A 33 6.51 20.76 17.56
C LYS A 33 5.90 20.84 16.15
N MET A 34 5.48 19.69 15.61
CA MET A 34 4.83 19.64 14.30
C MET A 34 3.45 20.30 14.33
N LEU A 35 2.67 20.11 15.40
CA LEU A 35 1.40 20.80 15.60
C LEU A 35 1.59 22.33 15.61
N LEU A 36 2.56 22.83 16.37
CA LEU A 36 2.88 24.26 16.40
C LEU A 36 3.33 24.78 15.03
N SER A 37 4.21 24.05 14.34
CA SER A 37 4.64 24.39 12.97
C SER A 37 3.48 24.40 11.98
N THR A 38 2.46 23.57 12.21
CA THR A 38 1.27 23.50 11.35
C THR A 38 0.40 24.73 11.56
N TYR A 39 0.19 25.16 12.80
CA TYR A 39 -0.53 26.40 13.09
C TYR A 39 0.18 27.63 12.50
N VAL A 40 1.50 27.71 12.65
CA VAL A 40 2.30 28.79 12.05
C VAL A 40 2.22 28.75 10.52
N GLY A 41 2.38 27.57 9.93
CA GLY A 41 2.24 27.39 8.48
C GLY A 41 0.85 27.76 7.97
N PHE A 42 -0.20 27.38 8.69
CA PHE A 42 -1.58 27.75 8.36
C PHE A 42 -1.79 29.27 8.42
N ALA A 43 -1.29 29.93 9.48
CA ALA A 43 -1.37 31.38 9.60
C ALA A 43 -0.63 32.10 8.46
N LEU A 44 0.55 31.60 8.06
CA LEU A 44 1.30 32.13 6.91
C LEU A 44 0.57 31.91 5.59
N CYS A 45 0.02 30.71 5.36
CA CYS A 45 -0.79 30.43 4.18
C CYS A 45 -2.02 31.33 4.12
N ALA A 46 -2.73 31.52 5.24
CA ALA A 46 -3.88 32.40 5.33
C ALA A 46 -3.50 33.86 5.04
N LEU A 47 -2.35 34.32 5.53
CA LEU A 47 -1.81 35.65 5.23
C LEU A 47 -1.50 35.83 3.74
N VAL A 48 -0.83 34.85 3.12
CA VAL A 48 -0.53 34.88 1.68
C VAL A 48 -1.81 34.87 0.87
N ILE A 49 -2.78 34.02 1.23
CA ILE A 49 -4.08 33.97 0.56
C ILE A 49 -4.78 35.32 0.71
N ALA A 50 -4.86 35.89 1.91
CA ALA A 50 -5.49 37.18 2.16
C ALA A 50 -4.82 38.33 1.41
N ALA A 51 -3.49 38.30 1.24
CA ALA A 51 -2.75 39.31 0.48
C ALA A 51 -2.98 39.23 -1.03
N VAL A 52 -3.22 38.01 -1.54
CA VAL A 52 -3.33 37.75 -2.98
C VAL A 52 -4.79 37.66 -3.44
N LEU A 53 -5.74 37.40 -2.54
CA LEU A 53 -7.19 37.35 -2.82
C LEU A 53 -7.68 38.60 -3.59
N PRO A 54 -7.32 39.84 -3.18
CA PRO A 54 -7.78 41.05 -3.88
C PRO A 54 -7.19 41.22 -5.29
N LEU A 55 -6.15 40.45 -5.63
CA LEU A 55 -5.47 40.50 -6.92
C LEU A 55 -6.06 39.50 -7.94
N GLY A 56 -7.11 38.76 -7.55
CA GLY A 56 -7.78 37.79 -8.43
C GLY A 56 -6.93 36.56 -8.79
N ALA A 57 -5.81 36.32 -8.10
CA ALA A 57 -4.92 35.20 -8.47
C ALA A 57 -5.54 33.81 -8.23
N PHE A 58 -6.65 33.74 -7.48
CA PHE A 58 -7.39 32.51 -7.22
C PHE A 58 -8.65 32.37 -8.07
N ASP A 59 -9.01 33.33 -8.92
CA ASP A 59 -10.23 33.29 -9.73
C ASP A 59 -10.28 32.04 -10.62
N PHE A 60 -9.12 31.67 -11.19
CA PHE A 60 -8.97 30.42 -11.96
C PHE A 60 -9.21 29.17 -11.09
N ALA A 61 -8.67 29.14 -9.88
CA ALA A 61 -8.81 28.00 -8.97
C ALA A 61 -10.25 27.88 -8.45
N GLU A 62 -10.90 29.01 -8.15
CA GLU A 62 -12.29 29.08 -7.72
C GLU A 62 -13.24 28.62 -8.83
N GLN A 63 -13.06 29.12 -10.07
CA GLN A 63 -13.86 28.66 -11.21
C GLN A 63 -13.65 27.17 -11.50
N ALA A 64 -12.41 26.68 -11.40
CA ALA A 64 -12.10 25.27 -11.60
C ALA A 64 -12.69 24.35 -10.52
N LEU A 65 -12.66 24.79 -9.25
CA LEU A 65 -13.29 24.09 -8.11
C LEU A 65 -14.81 24.13 -8.21
N SER A 66 -15.40 25.31 -8.44
CA SER A 66 -16.85 25.50 -8.58
C SER A 66 -17.40 24.60 -9.68
N LYS A 67 -16.79 24.65 -10.87
CA LYS A 67 -17.19 23.82 -12.00
C LYS A 67 -17.09 22.31 -11.74
N ARG A 68 -16.10 21.87 -10.95
CA ARG A 68 -15.85 20.44 -10.69
C ARG A 68 -16.55 19.87 -9.47
N PHE A 69 -16.96 20.70 -8.50
CA PHE A 69 -17.52 20.24 -7.23
C PHE A 69 -18.88 20.85 -6.87
N LEU A 70 -19.20 22.06 -7.35
CA LEU A 70 -20.43 22.77 -6.99
C LEU A 70 -21.46 22.79 -8.14
N GLU A 71 -21.02 22.93 -9.39
CA GLU A 71 -21.90 23.05 -10.56
C GLU A 71 -22.24 21.69 -11.22
N ASP A 72 -21.61 20.61 -10.77
CA ASP A 72 -21.90 19.23 -11.22
C ASP A 72 -23.23 18.76 -10.62
N SER A 73 -24.34 19.30 -11.14
CA SER A 73 -25.73 19.10 -10.72
C SER A 73 -26.30 17.71 -11.04
N ASN A 74 -25.51 16.82 -11.66
CA ASN A 74 -25.89 15.45 -12.04
C ASN A 74 -25.53 14.39 -10.99
N SER A 75 -25.43 14.76 -9.70
CA SER A 75 -24.93 13.85 -8.67
C SER A 75 -25.77 12.56 -8.51
N SER A 76 -27.08 12.61 -8.77
CA SER A 76 -27.98 11.45 -8.71
C SER A 76 -27.75 10.45 -9.85
N ASN A 77 -27.68 10.92 -11.11
CA ASN A 77 -27.32 10.07 -12.25
C ASN A 77 -25.90 9.51 -12.11
N ASN A 78 -24.96 10.31 -11.61
CA ASN A 78 -23.56 9.91 -11.39
C ASN A 78 -23.44 8.82 -10.31
N LEU A 79 -24.29 8.83 -9.27
CA LEU A 79 -24.33 7.78 -8.25
C LEU A 79 -24.91 6.46 -8.79
N GLN A 80 -25.98 6.53 -9.57
CA GLN A 80 -26.58 5.34 -10.19
C GLN A 80 -25.64 4.71 -11.22
N GLU A 81 -25.04 5.51 -12.10
CA GLU A 81 -24.04 5.04 -13.09
C GLU A 81 -22.82 4.40 -12.41
N ARG A 82 -22.34 4.98 -11.30
CA ARG A 82 -21.28 4.37 -10.47
C ARG A 82 -21.73 3.04 -9.88
N TRP A 83 -22.96 2.95 -9.39
CA TRP A 83 -23.47 1.71 -8.82
C TRP A 83 -23.63 0.62 -9.88
N GLU A 84 -24.15 0.96 -11.05
CA GLU A 84 -24.33 0.04 -12.18
C GLU A 84 -22.98 -0.43 -12.76
N THR A 85 -22.00 0.48 -12.90
CA THR A 85 -20.64 0.09 -13.28
C THR A 85 -19.93 -0.72 -12.19
N ILE A 86 -20.21 -0.47 -10.91
CA ILE A 86 -19.68 -1.27 -9.80
C ILE A 86 -20.21 -2.72 -9.86
N THR A 87 -21.53 -2.85 -9.90
CA THR A 87 -22.21 -4.16 -9.88
C THR A 87 -21.96 -4.96 -11.17
N GLY A 88 -22.14 -4.34 -12.34
CA GLY A 88 -21.81 -4.96 -13.63
C GLY A 88 -20.34 -5.33 -13.72
N GLY A 89 -19.49 -4.54 -13.08
CA GLY A 89 -18.09 -4.83 -12.94
C GLY A 89 -17.75 -6.09 -12.14
N PHE A 90 -18.37 -6.28 -10.98
CA PHE A 90 -18.24 -7.53 -10.22
C PHE A 90 -18.68 -8.73 -11.07
N GLN A 91 -19.69 -8.56 -11.91
CA GLN A 91 -20.15 -9.62 -12.81
C GLN A 91 -19.11 -9.98 -13.88
N VAL A 92 -18.53 -8.98 -14.57
CA VAL A 92 -17.43 -9.21 -15.54
C VAL A 92 -16.26 -9.93 -14.86
N MET A 93 -15.88 -9.48 -13.67
CA MET A 93 -14.77 -10.05 -12.90
C MET A 93 -14.99 -11.52 -12.54
N LEU A 94 -16.22 -11.91 -12.19
CA LEU A 94 -16.58 -13.29 -11.87
C LEU A 94 -16.69 -14.18 -13.13
N GLN A 95 -17.16 -13.61 -14.24
CA GLN A 95 -17.23 -14.32 -15.52
C GLN A 95 -15.84 -14.54 -16.13
N HIS A 96 -14.92 -13.62 -15.88
CA HIS A 96 -13.58 -13.63 -16.47
C HIS A 96 -12.49 -13.52 -15.40
N PRO A 97 -12.31 -14.56 -14.56
CA PRO A 97 -11.41 -14.51 -13.40
C PRO A 97 -9.93 -14.32 -13.78
N LEU A 98 -9.53 -14.70 -14.99
CA LEU A 98 -8.16 -14.54 -15.51
C LEU A 98 -7.96 -13.22 -16.26
N GLY A 99 -9.02 -12.43 -16.44
CA GLY A 99 -9.02 -11.21 -17.24
C GLY A 99 -9.27 -11.47 -18.72
N ILE A 100 -9.75 -10.44 -19.41
CA ILE A 100 -10.10 -10.42 -20.84
C ILE A 100 -9.22 -9.45 -21.65
N GLY A 101 -8.28 -8.78 -21.00
CA GLY A 101 -7.39 -7.82 -21.64
C GLY A 101 -7.97 -6.41 -21.78
N PHE A 102 -7.11 -5.46 -22.15
CA PHE A 102 -7.42 -4.03 -22.13
C PHE A 102 -8.48 -3.60 -23.15
N THR A 103 -8.45 -4.18 -24.35
CA THR A 103 -9.35 -3.83 -25.47
C THR A 103 -10.75 -4.38 -25.28
N ALA A 104 -10.88 -5.64 -24.87
CA ALA A 104 -12.18 -6.32 -24.77
C ALA A 104 -13.05 -5.84 -23.58
N ARG A 105 -12.43 -5.24 -22.55
CA ARG A 105 -13.14 -4.88 -21.31
C ARG A 105 -14.19 -3.79 -21.47
N TYR A 106 -13.99 -2.85 -22.39
CA TYR A 106 -14.93 -1.74 -22.61
C TYR A 106 -16.24 -2.28 -23.21
N GLU A 107 -16.12 -3.19 -24.18
CA GLU A 107 -17.27 -3.84 -24.81
C GLU A 107 -18.00 -4.75 -23.84
N GLU A 108 -17.27 -5.52 -23.03
CA GLU A 108 -17.88 -6.44 -22.08
C GLU A 108 -18.60 -5.71 -20.94
N LEU A 109 -18.01 -4.64 -20.40
CA LEU A 109 -18.68 -3.81 -19.40
C LEU A 109 -19.92 -3.13 -20.00
N ALA A 110 -19.81 -2.57 -21.20
CA ALA A 110 -20.94 -1.93 -21.89
C ALA A 110 -22.11 -2.90 -22.14
N ARG A 111 -21.84 -4.19 -22.39
CA ARG A 111 -22.91 -5.21 -22.53
C ARG A 111 -23.69 -5.44 -21.25
N ILE A 112 -23.06 -5.30 -20.08
CA ILE A 112 -23.67 -5.60 -18.78
C ILE A 112 -24.29 -4.35 -18.14
N SER A 113 -23.54 -3.24 -18.09
CA SER A 113 -23.96 -2.02 -17.40
C SER A 113 -24.50 -0.93 -18.33
N LYS A 114 -24.49 -1.15 -19.66
CA LYS A 114 -24.73 -0.10 -20.68
C LYS A 114 -23.73 1.06 -20.65
N ILE A 115 -22.71 0.99 -19.79
CA ILE A 115 -21.69 2.02 -19.56
C ILE A 115 -20.32 1.37 -19.74
N GLY A 116 -19.58 1.76 -20.78
CA GLY A 116 -18.31 1.10 -21.12
C GLY A 116 -17.14 1.45 -20.21
N THR A 117 -17.22 2.55 -19.44
CA THR A 117 -16.11 3.06 -18.63
C THR A 117 -16.30 2.73 -17.15
N PRO A 118 -15.42 1.92 -16.53
CA PRO A 118 -15.48 1.66 -15.10
C PRO A 118 -15.01 2.89 -14.31
N HIS A 119 -15.79 3.28 -13.29
CA HIS A 119 -15.46 4.40 -12.39
C HIS A 119 -14.52 4.01 -11.24
N ASN A 120 -13.93 2.82 -11.28
CA ASN A 120 -13.00 2.32 -10.28
C ASN A 120 -11.83 1.58 -10.96
N GLY A 121 -10.61 2.07 -10.73
CA GLY A 121 -9.39 1.56 -11.30
C GLY A 121 -8.98 0.15 -10.83
N PHE A 122 -9.34 -0.27 -9.61
CA PHE A 122 -9.12 -1.67 -9.17
C PHE A 122 -9.98 -2.63 -9.98
N MET A 123 -11.24 -2.25 -10.18
CA MET A 123 -12.16 -3.02 -10.99
C MET A 123 -11.76 -3.05 -12.46
N ALA A 124 -11.42 -1.90 -13.03
CA ALA A 124 -10.86 -1.77 -14.37
C ALA A 124 -9.64 -2.68 -14.58
N THR A 125 -8.78 -2.76 -13.57
CA THR A 125 -7.59 -3.62 -13.54
C THR A 125 -7.96 -5.10 -13.44
N SER A 126 -9.00 -5.45 -12.67
CA SER A 126 -9.47 -6.84 -12.56
C SER A 126 -9.99 -7.40 -13.88
N TYR A 127 -10.65 -6.59 -14.71
CA TYR A 127 -11.12 -7.05 -16.04
C TYR A 127 -9.94 -7.24 -16.99
N ALA A 128 -8.97 -6.32 -16.95
CA ALA A 128 -7.84 -6.35 -17.86
C ALA A 128 -6.85 -7.46 -17.51
N SER A 129 -6.52 -7.61 -16.23
CA SER A 129 -5.38 -8.40 -15.74
C SER A 129 -5.79 -9.58 -14.84
N GLY A 130 -7.09 -9.74 -14.58
CA GLY A 130 -7.63 -10.82 -13.77
C GLY A 130 -7.67 -10.55 -12.27
N LEU A 131 -8.41 -11.42 -11.58
CA LEU A 131 -8.62 -11.39 -10.14
C LEU A 131 -7.34 -11.59 -9.35
N GLY A 132 -6.50 -12.53 -9.78
CA GLY A 132 -5.25 -12.86 -9.09
C GLY A 132 -4.33 -11.64 -8.97
N PHE A 133 -4.13 -10.92 -10.08
CA PHE A 133 -3.35 -9.70 -10.08
C PHE A 133 -3.96 -8.63 -9.16
N CYS A 134 -5.28 -8.42 -9.25
CA CYS A 134 -5.97 -7.43 -8.43
C CYS A 134 -5.84 -7.73 -6.92
N ILE A 135 -6.00 -8.99 -6.52
CA ILE A 135 -5.85 -9.43 -5.11
C ILE A 135 -4.41 -9.24 -4.64
N MET A 136 -3.42 -9.63 -5.45
CA MET A 136 -2.01 -9.43 -5.13
C MET A 136 -1.66 -7.95 -4.97
N SER A 137 -2.12 -7.10 -5.88
CA SER A 137 -1.93 -5.64 -5.79
C SER A 137 -2.60 -5.07 -4.54
N ALA A 138 -3.86 -5.43 -4.26
CA ALA A 138 -4.56 -5.00 -3.06
C ALA A 138 -3.81 -5.41 -1.78
N PHE A 139 -3.36 -6.67 -1.72
CA PHE A 139 -2.53 -7.17 -0.61
C PHE A 139 -1.24 -6.36 -0.46
N ALA A 140 -0.49 -6.14 -1.54
CA ALA A 140 0.79 -5.43 -1.48
C ALA A 140 0.63 -3.96 -1.06
N LEU A 141 -0.43 -3.30 -1.53
CA LEU A 141 -0.76 -1.93 -1.12
C LEU A 141 -1.11 -1.86 0.36
N PHE A 142 -2.00 -2.75 0.82
CA PHE A 142 -2.34 -2.86 2.23
C PHE A 142 -1.10 -3.14 3.08
N TYR A 143 -0.29 -4.10 2.66
CA TYR A 143 0.96 -4.46 3.32
C TYR A 143 1.91 -3.26 3.45
N ALA A 144 2.14 -2.54 2.35
CA ALA A 144 2.99 -1.35 2.32
C ALA A 144 2.46 -0.23 3.23
N VAL A 145 1.13 -0.07 3.33
CA VAL A 145 0.50 0.92 4.22
C VAL A 145 0.63 0.52 5.68
N PHE A 146 0.49 -0.76 6.06
CA PHE A 146 0.39 -1.15 7.49
C PHE A 146 1.70 -1.66 8.11
N ARG A 147 2.74 -1.92 7.31
CA ARG A 147 4.03 -2.48 7.78
C ARG A 147 4.73 -1.67 8.89
N ASN A 148 5.00 -2.17 10.10
CA ASN A 148 5.62 -1.29 11.14
C ASN A 148 7.00 -0.63 10.81
N ARG A 149 7.93 -1.31 10.13
CA ARG A 149 9.23 -0.74 9.68
C ARG A 149 9.16 -0.26 8.21
N LYS A 150 8.49 0.88 7.98
CA LYS A 150 8.26 1.41 6.61
C LYS A 150 9.43 2.25 6.15
N ILE A 151 9.85 2.02 4.90
CA ILE A 151 10.45 3.08 4.10
C ILE A 151 9.27 3.97 3.68
N GLY A 152 9.26 5.24 4.12
CA GLY A 152 8.13 6.16 3.94
C GLY A 152 7.66 6.27 2.47
N PHE A 153 8.59 6.14 1.53
CA PHE A 153 8.30 6.10 0.10
C PHE A 153 7.23 5.06 -0.29
N PHE A 154 7.31 3.80 0.16
CA PHE A 154 6.34 2.78 -0.26
C PHE A 154 4.94 3.03 0.32
N ALA A 155 4.84 3.56 1.54
CA ALA A 155 3.55 3.96 2.11
C ALA A 155 2.95 5.16 1.35
N TYR A 156 3.78 6.14 0.99
CA TYR A 156 3.39 7.27 0.15
C TYR A 156 2.84 6.79 -1.20
N SER A 157 3.59 5.91 -1.88
CA SER A 157 3.19 5.35 -3.17
C SER A 157 1.91 4.53 -3.05
N ALA A 158 1.78 3.70 -2.02
CA ALA A 158 0.61 2.86 -1.82
C ALA A 158 -0.67 3.66 -1.56
N ILE A 159 -0.62 4.70 -0.72
CA ILE A 159 -1.78 5.57 -0.47
C ILE A 159 -2.17 6.32 -1.76
N GLY A 160 -1.17 6.82 -2.50
CA GLY A 160 -1.41 7.46 -3.79
C GLY A 160 -2.12 6.55 -4.80
N ILE A 161 -1.71 5.27 -4.88
CA ILE A 161 -2.37 4.27 -5.73
C ILE A 161 -3.79 3.99 -5.28
N ILE A 162 -4.01 3.74 -3.98
CA ILE A 162 -5.34 3.42 -3.43
C ILE A 162 -6.33 4.54 -3.78
N ILE A 163 -5.94 5.79 -3.57
CA ILE A 163 -6.78 6.94 -3.90
C ILE A 163 -6.92 7.10 -5.41
N GLY A 164 -5.84 6.96 -6.18
CA GLY A 164 -5.88 7.02 -7.64
C GLY A 164 -6.91 6.07 -8.23
N TYR A 165 -6.86 4.79 -7.84
CA TYR A 165 -7.83 3.79 -8.30
C TYR A 165 -9.27 4.00 -7.81
N GLN A 166 -9.51 4.77 -6.75
CA GLN A 166 -10.88 5.03 -6.29
C GLN A 166 -11.62 6.03 -7.20
N PHE A 167 -10.88 6.87 -7.92
CA PHE A 167 -11.45 7.96 -8.70
C PHE A 167 -11.12 7.88 -10.19
N GLU A 168 -10.10 7.11 -10.56
CA GLU A 168 -9.60 7.06 -11.91
C GLU A 168 -9.22 5.66 -12.38
N GLU A 169 -9.39 5.50 -13.67
CA GLU A 169 -8.88 4.38 -14.44
C GLU A 169 -7.42 4.65 -14.81
N LEU A 170 -6.49 4.29 -13.92
CA LEU A 170 -5.05 4.52 -14.12
C LEU A 170 -4.29 3.27 -14.58
N ASN A 171 -5.02 2.25 -15.01
CA ASN A 171 -4.44 0.95 -15.37
C ASN A 171 -3.63 0.95 -16.67
N PHE A 172 -3.85 1.92 -17.55
CA PHE A 172 -3.02 2.15 -18.73
C PHE A 172 -1.87 3.14 -18.48
N ASN A 173 -1.80 3.76 -17.30
CA ASN A 173 -0.74 4.72 -17.00
C ASN A 173 0.53 3.98 -16.56
N PRO A 174 1.62 4.04 -17.34
CA PRO A 174 2.83 3.25 -17.07
C PRO A 174 3.54 3.68 -15.78
N VAL A 175 3.50 4.98 -15.44
CA VAL A 175 4.09 5.49 -14.20
C VAL A 175 3.31 4.97 -13.00
N PHE A 176 1.98 4.97 -13.09
CA PHE A 176 1.12 4.43 -12.05
C PHE A 176 1.36 2.92 -11.84
N MET A 177 1.41 2.18 -12.95
CA MET A 177 1.68 0.74 -12.92
C MET A 177 3.08 0.40 -12.38
N ALA A 178 4.08 1.24 -12.64
CA ALA A 178 5.40 1.09 -12.03
C ALA A 178 5.34 1.21 -10.49
N HIS A 179 4.50 2.10 -9.95
CA HIS A 179 4.32 2.21 -8.50
C HIS A 179 3.59 1.00 -7.92
N VAL A 180 2.62 0.41 -8.64
CA VAL A 180 2.00 -0.87 -8.26
C VAL A 180 3.04 -2.00 -8.22
N GLY A 181 3.89 -2.09 -9.25
CA GLY A 181 5.00 -3.04 -9.31
C GLY A 181 6.00 -2.85 -8.16
N LEU A 182 6.34 -1.61 -7.82
CA LEU A 182 7.19 -1.30 -6.67
C LEU A 182 6.59 -1.75 -5.34
N ALA A 183 5.28 -1.55 -5.13
CA ALA A 183 4.59 -2.02 -3.94
C ALA A 183 4.59 -3.55 -3.84
N LEU A 184 4.34 -4.25 -4.96
CA LEU A 184 4.41 -5.70 -5.06
C LEU A 184 5.81 -6.23 -4.74
N ALA A 185 6.85 -5.65 -5.38
CA ALA A 185 8.23 -6.02 -5.14
C ALA A 185 8.63 -5.80 -3.67
N TYR A 186 8.25 -4.66 -3.09
CA TYR A 186 8.49 -4.37 -1.68
C TYR A 186 7.85 -5.41 -0.75
N ALA A 187 6.57 -5.75 -0.99
CA ALA A 187 5.87 -6.74 -0.19
C ALA A 187 6.53 -8.13 -0.31
N ALA A 188 6.88 -8.56 -1.53
CA ALA A 188 7.54 -9.84 -1.77
C ALA A 188 8.91 -9.92 -1.07
N ILE A 189 9.77 -8.92 -1.26
CA ILE A 189 11.12 -8.89 -0.68
C ILE A 189 11.07 -8.83 0.86
N ASP A 190 10.21 -7.99 1.45
CA ASP A 190 10.12 -7.89 2.92
C ASP A 190 9.56 -9.18 3.54
N LEU A 191 8.62 -9.87 2.87
CA LEU A 191 8.11 -11.15 3.34
C LEU A 191 9.15 -12.27 3.25
N ASP A 192 9.85 -12.37 2.11
CA ASP A 192 10.88 -13.39 1.90
C ASP A 192 12.04 -13.23 2.90
N PHE A 193 12.52 -12.00 3.08
CA PHE A 193 13.55 -11.69 4.07
C PHE A 193 13.16 -12.12 5.49
N ARG A 194 11.88 -11.97 5.87
CA ARG A 194 11.40 -12.40 7.19
C ARG A 194 11.29 -13.91 7.32
N LEU A 195 10.85 -14.60 6.27
CA LEU A 195 10.82 -16.06 6.26
C LEU A 195 12.24 -16.61 6.39
N PHE A 196 13.19 -16.04 5.65
CA PHE A 196 14.61 -16.34 5.78
C PHE A 196 15.13 -16.11 7.21
N LEU A 197 14.85 -14.94 7.80
CA LEU A 197 15.32 -14.60 9.15
C LEU A 197 14.73 -15.53 10.21
N LYS A 198 13.42 -15.82 10.12
CA LYS A 198 12.73 -16.75 11.02
C LYS A 198 13.34 -18.15 10.94
N ASN A 199 13.55 -18.66 9.72
CA ASN A 199 14.14 -19.99 9.51
C ASN A 199 15.57 -20.06 10.04
N THR A 200 16.35 -19.01 9.84
CA THR A 200 17.74 -18.92 10.34
C THR A 200 17.79 -18.89 11.87
N MET A 201 16.95 -18.08 12.52
CA MET A 201 16.88 -18.04 13.99
C MET A 201 16.43 -19.38 14.59
N MET A 202 15.43 -20.03 13.99
CA MET A 202 14.97 -21.35 14.43
C MET A 202 16.09 -22.40 14.35
N ARG A 203 16.92 -22.37 13.29
CA ARG A 203 18.07 -23.26 13.15
C ARG A 203 19.13 -23.00 14.23
N ILE A 204 19.47 -21.73 14.49
CA ILE A 204 20.46 -21.36 15.52
C ILE A 204 20.00 -21.76 16.92
N LEU A 205 18.72 -21.54 17.24
CA LEU A 205 18.14 -21.95 18.52
C LEU A 205 18.14 -23.48 18.67
N GLY A 206 17.75 -24.20 17.60
CA GLY A 206 17.78 -25.67 17.60
C GLY A 206 19.18 -26.24 17.77
N THR A 207 20.21 -25.65 17.13
CA THR A 207 21.60 -26.06 17.35
C THR A 207 22.10 -25.70 18.74
N ALA A 208 21.73 -24.53 19.29
CA ALA A 208 22.11 -24.12 20.65
C ALA A 208 21.51 -25.03 21.73
N ASP A 209 20.25 -25.45 21.59
CA ASP A 209 19.62 -26.43 22.49
C ASP A 209 20.28 -27.81 22.38
N THR A 210 20.67 -28.19 21.16
CA THR A 210 21.37 -29.47 20.93
C THR A 210 22.77 -29.47 21.54
N THR A 211 23.54 -28.38 21.41
CA THR A 211 24.86 -28.27 22.04
C THR A 211 24.76 -28.22 23.57
N ARG A 212 23.79 -27.49 24.12
CA ARG A 212 23.57 -27.43 25.57
C ARG A 212 23.19 -28.78 26.17
N ASN A 213 22.31 -29.54 25.51
CA ASN A 213 21.97 -30.89 25.94
C ASN A 213 23.15 -31.87 25.83
N ARG A 214 24.02 -31.69 24.83
CA ARG A 214 25.23 -32.50 24.66
C ARG A 214 26.27 -32.21 25.76
N GLU A 215 26.43 -30.95 26.17
CA GLU A 215 27.27 -30.57 27.30
C GLU A 215 26.71 -31.09 28.63
N HIS A 216 25.40 -30.99 28.86
CA HIS A 216 24.76 -31.53 30.07
C HIS A 216 24.88 -33.06 30.15
N GLY A 217 24.71 -33.77 29.03
CA GLY A 217 24.91 -35.23 28.96
C GLY A 217 26.38 -35.65 29.14
N SER A 218 27.32 -34.82 28.68
CA SER A 218 28.77 -35.03 28.88
C SER A 218 29.17 -34.89 30.35
N VAL A 219 28.65 -33.89 31.06
CA VAL A 219 28.94 -33.67 32.49
C VAL A 219 28.36 -34.79 33.37
N ILE A 220 27.19 -35.32 33.02
CA ILE A 220 26.59 -36.47 33.72
C ILE A 220 27.29 -37.79 33.33
N GLY A 221 27.79 -37.92 32.10
CA GLY A 221 28.59 -39.07 31.66
C GLY A 221 30.01 -39.12 32.23
N ALA A 222 30.61 -37.96 32.54
CA ALA A 222 31.96 -37.86 33.10
C ALA A 222 32.02 -38.09 34.63
N THR A 223 30.87 -38.20 35.31
CA THR A 223 30.79 -38.45 36.77
C THR A 223 30.65 -39.93 37.14
N HIS A 224 30.62 -40.84 36.17
CA HIS A 224 30.66 -42.29 36.41
C HIS A 224 31.75 -42.98 35.58
N GLY A 225 32.99 -42.89 36.06
CA GLY A 225 34.09 -43.73 35.59
C GLY A 225 35.28 -43.62 36.53
N PRO A 226 35.52 -44.60 37.44
CA PRO A 226 36.73 -44.60 38.23
C PRO A 226 37.91 -45.04 37.35
N SER A 227 38.92 -44.18 37.25
CA SER A 227 40.27 -44.59 36.90
C SER A 227 40.94 -45.11 38.17
N PRO A 228 41.44 -46.36 38.24
CA PRO A 228 42.42 -46.72 39.25
C PRO A 228 43.81 -46.71 38.61
N LEU A 229 44.60 -45.70 38.99
CA LEU A 229 46.05 -45.73 38.87
C LEU A 229 46.61 -46.08 40.25
N PHE A 230 47.42 -47.14 40.28
CA PHE A 230 48.33 -47.64 41.33
C PHE A 230 47.76 -48.35 42.58
N SER A 231 48.11 -49.64 42.71
CA SER A 231 48.69 -50.15 43.97
C SER A 231 49.78 -51.19 43.71
N ASP A 232 50.89 -50.97 44.42
CA ASP A 232 52.14 -51.70 44.48
C ASP A 232 51.99 -53.13 45.06
N GLY A 233 52.97 -53.98 44.84
CA GLY A 233 52.89 -55.44 44.95
C GLY A 233 52.88 -56.11 46.34
N ARG A 234 52.64 -57.44 46.34
CA ARG A 234 53.32 -58.51 47.11
C ARG A 234 52.61 -59.87 46.95
N GLN A 235 53.43 -60.92 46.70
CA GLN A 235 53.41 -62.32 47.19
C GLN A 235 52.07 -63.11 47.08
N SER A 236 51.99 -64.34 46.55
CA SER A 236 52.89 -65.51 46.56
C SER A 236 52.65 -66.40 45.34
#